data_AF-A0A7S4M299-F1
#
_entry.id   AF-A0A7S4M299-F1
#
_cell.length_a   1.000
_cell.length_b   1.000
_cell.length_c   1.000
_cell.angle_alpha   90.00
_cell.angle_beta   90.00
_cell.angle_gamma   90.00
#
_symmetry.space_group_name_H-M   'P 1'
#
loop_
_entity.id
_entity.type
_entity.pdbx_description
1 polymer ?
#
loop_
_entity_poly.entity_id
_entity_poly.type
_entity_poly.pdbx_seq_one_letter_code
_entity_poly.pdbx_strand_id
1 'polypeptide(L)'
;GYTGWSPTARHMTRTETRTEDKNLLPLGAVAVTWAITGVLIISSLSLGVWTLKLASEGNKLIKASQPLFMMILVFGTVLSLASAYPMALDDQQASVNEEVANGERGRFPLLDWMCNVQWYLVILGFASSYGALFVKVEKISLLCAMTEYFLTPAMVFRFQLKTYLKVSAIVLSQLAVLIAMSISAPLFWMRMVDSRELDGFVSKSHGACVAINDREMIFVYVLALFQILLLIYGLALTFRVRKAPSQYAETKYIFFALATQLQFKFFFLMLSVNMHYQRLLWYLLKWFTVIVTDAGTLFLIFLPKVRLLRKHKDGKMGTAKNNFLMMAIKRIGSNISDQMGTRKSMLRTSDRPRVSGASGRNSEAVLDSGRVAESGRDERGGAVVPADDRTMMACGI
;
A
#
# COMPACT_ATOMS: atom_id res chain seq x y z
N GLY A 1 73.26 -37.47 53.39
CA GLY A 1 72.48 -36.27 53.75
C GLY A 1 72.92 -35.15 52.84
N TYR A 2 72.09 -34.25 52.34
CA TYR A 2 70.70 -33.88 52.62
C TYR A 2 70.11 -33.45 51.26
N THR A 3 69.12 -34.14 50.70
CA THR A 3 67.68 -33.77 50.72
C THR A 3 67.41 -32.26 50.62
N GLY A 4 66.97 -31.85 49.43
CA GLY A 4 66.46 -30.51 49.15
C GLY A 4 65.52 -30.51 47.94
N TRP A 5 64.60 -31.48 47.89
CA TRP A 5 63.44 -31.42 46.99
C TRP A 5 62.48 -30.35 47.51
N SER A 6 62.34 -29.26 46.77
CA SER A 6 61.29 -28.25 46.93
C SER A 6 60.13 -28.62 45.99
N PRO A 7 58.93 -28.98 46.50
CA PRO A 7 57.74 -29.13 45.70
C PRO A 7 56.79 -27.97 45.96
N THR A 8 57.11 -26.77 45.49
CA THR A 8 56.17 -25.63 45.48
C THR A 8 56.28 -24.84 44.19
N ALA A 9 55.84 -25.45 43.10
CA ALA A 9 55.37 -24.73 41.91
C ALA A 9 54.02 -25.33 41.47
N ARG A 10 53.05 -25.33 42.40
CA ARG A 10 51.63 -25.49 42.05
C ARG A 10 51.16 -24.12 41.54
N HIS A 11 51.69 -23.71 40.39
CA HIS A 11 51.18 -22.52 39.70
C HIS A 11 49.76 -22.83 39.26
N MET A 12 48.86 -22.01 39.79
CA MET A 12 47.44 -21.94 39.49
C MET A 12 47.15 -22.21 38.01
N THR A 13 46.69 -23.41 37.68
CA THR A 13 45.74 -23.59 36.58
C THR A 13 44.38 -23.09 37.04
N ARG A 14 44.30 -21.78 37.31
CA ARG A 14 43.03 -21.08 37.22
C ARG A 14 42.84 -20.92 35.71
N THR A 15 42.25 -21.93 35.07
CA THR A 15 41.59 -21.75 33.79
C THR A 15 40.48 -20.74 34.04
N GLU A 16 40.84 -19.46 34.04
CA GLU A 16 39.91 -18.38 33.78
C GLU A 16 39.30 -18.76 32.44
N THR A 17 38.10 -19.34 32.47
CA THR A 17 37.28 -19.55 31.29
C THR A 17 37.00 -18.16 30.75
N ARG A 18 37.93 -17.66 29.91
CA ARG A 18 37.87 -16.35 29.31
C ARG A 18 36.57 -16.32 28.51
N THR A 19 35.59 -15.59 29.02
CA THR A 19 34.24 -15.59 28.47
C THR A 19 34.28 -14.88 27.13
N GLU A 20 34.11 -15.64 26.04
CA GLU A 20 33.90 -15.12 24.69
C GLU A 20 32.69 -14.16 24.69
N ASP A 21 32.88 -12.94 24.17
CA ASP A 21 31.77 -12.01 23.96
C ASP A 21 31.00 -12.41 22.70
N LYS A 22 29.90 -13.12 22.93
CA LYS A 22 29.05 -13.70 21.87
C LYS A 22 28.13 -12.69 21.17
N ASN A 23 28.23 -11.39 21.52
CA ASN A 23 27.43 -10.29 20.98
C ASN A 23 25.94 -10.63 20.82
N LEU A 24 25.37 -11.21 21.88
CA LEU A 24 24.01 -11.74 21.89
C LEU A 24 22.96 -10.62 21.86
N LEU A 25 21.80 -10.92 21.30
CA LEU A 25 20.65 -10.01 21.43
C LEU A 25 20.24 -9.88 22.90
N PRO A 26 20.16 -8.64 23.45
CA PRO A 26 19.71 -8.45 24.82
C PRO A 26 18.27 -8.93 24.97
N LEU A 27 18.01 -9.83 25.92
CA LEU A 27 16.67 -10.43 26.12
C LEU A 27 15.58 -9.37 26.31
N GLY A 28 15.91 -8.25 26.97
CA GLY A 28 14.99 -7.14 27.15
C GLY A 28 14.51 -6.55 25.83
N ALA A 29 15.40 -6.39 24.84
CA ALA A 29 15.00 -5.89 23.52
C ALA A 29 14.11 -6.90 22.79
N VAL A 30 14.46 -8.20 22.81
CA VAL A 30 13.67 -9.27 22.18
C VAL A 30 12.27 -9.39 22.80
N ALA A 31 12.17 -9.33 24.13
CA ALA A 31 10.89 -9.38 24.82
C ALA A 31 9.98 -8.20 24.45
N VAL A 32 10.54 -6.99 24.38
CA VAL A 32 9.81 -5.78 23.99
C VAL A 32 9.34 -5.86 22.53
N THR A 33 10.21 -6.27 21.61
CA THR A 33 9.85 -6.36 20.19
C THR A 33 8.79 -7.43 19.95
N TRP A 34 8.87 -8.59 20.63
CA TRP A 34 7.83 -9.63 20.58
C TRP A 34 6.50 -9.15 21.14
N ALA A 35 6.50 -8.48 22.29
CA ALA A 35 5.28 -7.96 22.90
C ALA A 35 4.57 -6.95 21.98
N ILE A 36 5.31 -6.00 21.40
CA ILE A 36 4.77 -5.01 20.47
C ILE A 36 4.22 -5.69 19.20
N THR A 37 4.99 -6.60 18.59
CA THR A 37 4.53 -7.34 17.41
C THR A 37 3.26 -8.15 17.72
N GLY A 38 3.19 -8.82 18.87
CA GLY A 38 2.02 -9.59 19.29
C GLY A 38 0.77 -8.73 19.41
N VAL A 39 0.88 -7.55 20.04
CA VAL A 39 -0.23 -6.59 20.12
C VAL A 39 -0.69 -6.12 18.73
N LEU A 40 0.25 -5.86 17.82
CA LEU A 40 -0.07 -5.45 16.45
C LEU A 40 -0.77 -6.55 15.64
N ILE A 41 -0.34 -7.81 15.78
CA ILE A 41 -1.00 -8.96 15.15
C ILE A 41 -2.43 -9.11 15.68
N ILE A 42 -2.62 -9.08 17.00
CA ILE A 42 -3.95 -9.17 17.64
C ILE A 42 -4.85 -8.02 17.16
N SER A 43 -4.31 -6.80 17.10
CA SER A 43 -5.03 -5.62 16.59
C SER A 43 -5.42 -5.80 15.12
N SER A 44 -4.53 -6.30 14.26
CA SER A 44 -4.81 -6.56 12.85
C SER A 44 -5.90 -7.59 12.63
N LEU A 45 -5.84 -8.72 13.37
CA LEU A 45 -6.88 -9.74 13.34
C LEU A 45 -8.22 -9.19 13.85
N SER A 46 -8.21 -8.39 14.92
CA SER A 46 -9.42 -7.75 15.46
C SER A 46 -10.08 -6.82 14.43
N LEU A 47 -9.29 -6.04 13.67
CA LEU A 47 -9.80 -5.20 12.58
C LEU A 47 -10.35 -6.03 11.41
N GLY A 48 -9.74 -7.17 11.10
CA GLY A 48 -10.24 -8.13 10.12
C GLY A 48 -11.61 -8.71 10.53
N VAL A 49 -11.71 -9.26 11.74
CA VAL A 49 -12.96 -9.81 12.30
C VAL A 49 -14.04 -8.73 12.35
N TRP A 50 -13.69 -7.53 12.81
CA TRP A 50 -14.61 -6.39 12.83
C TRP A 50 -15.15 -6.05 11.43
N THR A 51 -14.30 -6.11 10.41
CA THR A 51 -14.69 -5.86 9.02
C THR A 51 -15.64 -6.93 8.48
N LEU A 52 -15.39 -8.20 8.80
CA LEU A 52 -16.27 -9.31 8.41
C LEU A 52 -17.64 -9.22 9.07
N LYS A 53 -17.66 -8.95 10.39
CA LYS A 53 -18.91 -8.80 11.15
C LYS A 53 -19.74 -7.64 10.59
N LEU A 54 -19.12 -6.50 10.34
CA LEU A 54 -19.85 -5.36 9.83
C LEU A 54 -20.28 -5.54 8.35
N ALA A 55 -19.54 -6.35 7.58
CA ALA A 55 -19.94 -6.77 6.25
C ALA A 55 -21.15 -7.73 6.26
N SER A 56 -21.20 -8.68 7.20
CA SER A 56 -22.32 -9.61 7.34
C SER A 56 -23.60 -8.89 7.80
N GLU A 57 -23.47 -7.90 8.69
CA GLU A 57 -24.56 -7.00 9.12
C GLU A 57 -25.13 -6.12 7.99
N GLY A 58 -24.53 -6.14 6.79
CA GLY A 58 -25.12 -5.46 5.63
C GLY A 58 -24.73 -3.99 5.47
N ASN A 59 -23.74 -3.50 6.21
CA ASN A 59 -23.33 -2.09 6.12
C ASN A 59 -22.82 -1.73 4.72
N LYS A 60 -23.57 -0.86 4.03
CA LYS A 60 -23.31 -0.45 2.63
C LYS A 60 -21.90 0.12 2.44
N LEU A 61 -21.37 0.84 3.43
CA LEU A 61 -20.03 1.43 3.39
C LEU A 61 -18.92 0.37 3.26
N ILE A 62 -19.01 -0.73 4.01
CA ILE A 62 -18.00 -1.80 3.96
C ILE A 62 -18.21 -2.70 2.75
N LYS A 63 -19.47 -2.99 2.39
CA LYS A 63 -19.75 -3.75 1.16
C LYS A 63 -19.23 -3.03 -0.10
N ALA A 64 -19.35 -1.71 -0.15
CA ALA A 64 -18.77 -0.90 -1.23
C ALA A 64 -17.23 -0.99 -1.29
N SER A 65 -16.58 -1.11 -0.13
CA SER A 65 -15.11 -1.20 -0.01
C SER A 65 -14.51 -2.55 -0.41
N GLN A 66 -15.36 -3.55 -0.72
CA GLN A 66 -14.99 -4.92 -1.08
C GLN A 66 -14.22 -5.63 0.05
N PRO A 67 -14.91 -6.29 1.00
CA PRO A 67 -14.31 -6.80 2.24
C PRO A 67 -13.21 -7.84 2.02
N LEU A 68 -13.28 -8.60 0.92
CA LEU A 68 -12.28 -9.62 0.62
C LEU A 68 -10.88 -9.03 0.39
N PHE A 69 -10.77 -7.85 -0.25
CA PHE A 69 -9.48 -7.15 -0.39
C PHE A 69 -8.89 -6.72 0.95
N MET A 70 -9.76 -6.28 1.86
CA MET A 70 -9.33 -5.91 3.22
C MET A 70 -8.81 -7.14 3.97
N MET A 71 -9.41 -8.32 3.76
CA MET A 71 -8.94 -9.57 4.36
C MET A 71 -7.59 -10.02 3.82
N ILE A 72 -7.36 -9.92 2.50
CA ILE A 72 -6.04 -10.24 1.91
C ILE A 72 -4.98 -9.29 2.47
N LEU A 73 -5.30 -8.01 2.64
CA LEU A 73 -4.41 -7.03 3.25
C LEU A 73 -4.10 -7.40 4.71
N VAL A 74 -5.11 -7.69 5.52
CA VAL A 74 -4.91 -8.13 6.91
C VAL A 74 -4.04 -9.38 6.96
N PHE A 75 -4.35 -10.38 6.13
CA PHE A 75 -3.56 -11.61 6.04
C PHE A 75 -2.09 -11.34 5.72
N GLY A 76 -1.81 -10.52 4.69
CA GLY A 76 -0.45 -10.18 4.32
C GLY A 76 0.29 -9.40 5.40
N THR A 77 -0.38 -8.47 6.09
CA THR A 77 0.24 -7.73 7.21
C THR A 77 0.55 -8.64 8.39
N VAL A 78 -0.32 -9.60 8.73
CA VAL A 78 -0.06 -10.59 9.78
C VAL A 78 1.12 -11.48 9.40
N LEU A 79 1.19 -11.92 8.14
CA LEU A 79 2.29 -12.74 7.64
C LEU A 79 3.63 -12.00 7.72
N SER A 80 3.65 -10.72 7.33
CA SER A 80 4.85 -9.88 7.40
C SER A 80 5.24 -9.57 8.85
N LEU A 81 4.29 -9.19 9.72
CA LEU A 81 4.56 -8.97 11.15
C LEU A 81 5.08 -10.22 11.85
N ALA A 82 4.61 -11.41 11.46
CA ALA A 82 5.09 -12.67 11.99
C ALA A 82 6.58 -12.92 11.70
N SER A 83 7.18 -12.25 10.71
CA SER A 83 8.62 -12.37 10.43
C SER A 83 9.50 -11.83 11.57
N ALA A 84 8.96 -10.98 12.45
CA ALA A 84 9.69 -10.45 13.59
C ALA A 84 10.13 -11.55 14.59
N TYR A 85 9.41 -12.67 14.66
CA TYR A 85 9.75 -13.79 15.53
C TYR A 85 11.03 -14.52 15.06
N PRO A 86 11.12 -15.05 13.83
CA PRO A 86 12.34 -15.71 13.36
C PRO A 86 13.53 -14.75 13.28
N MET A 87 13.31 -13.45 13.04
CA MET A 87 14.39 -12.44 13.06
C MET A 87 15.05 -12.25 14.43
N ALA A 88 14.34 -12.58 15.52
CA ALA A 88 14.80 -12.32 16.89
C ALA A 88 15.44 -13.54 17.57
N LEU A 89 15.41 -14.71 16.91
CA LEU A 89 15.97 -15.93 17.45
C LEU A 89 17.49 -15.94 17.27
N ASP A 90 18.19 -16.26 18.36
CA ASP A 90 19.64 -16.38 18.47
C ASP A 90 19.97 -17.73 19.13
N ASP A 91 21.26 -18.08 19.23
CA ASP A 91 21.69 -19.33 19.84
C ASP A 91 21.31 -19.43 21.33
N GLN A 92 21.24 -18.29 22.03
CA GLN A 92 20.82 -18.25 23.44
C GLN A 92 19.42 -18.84 23.64
N GLN A 93 18.47 -18.50 22.76
CA GLN A 93 17.07 -18.95 22.86
C GLN A 93 16.87 -20.37 22.32
N ALA A 94 17.78 -20.85 21.48
CA ALA A 94 17.65 -22.14 20.79
C ALA A 94 18.35 -23.31 21.48
N SER A 95 19.06 -23.05 22.58
CA SER A 95 19.90 -23.97 23.35
C SER A 95 19.18 -25.16 24.01
N VAL A 96 17.95 -25.51 23.59
CA VAL A 96 17.14 -26.53 24.28
C VAL A 96 17.52 -27.98 23.93
N ASN A 97 18.31 -28.27 22.89
CA ASN A 97 18.71 -29.65 22.56
C ASN A 97 20.10 -29.76 21.92
N GLU A 98 21.17 -29.29 22.57
CA GLU A 98 22.53 -29.53 22.07
C GLU A 98 23.18 -30.67 22.88
N GLU A 99 22.99 -31.90 22.40
CA GLU A 99 24.03 -32.92 22.57
C GLU A 99 25.27 -32.40 21.86
N VAL A 100 26.25 -31.99 22.65
CA VAL A 100 27.58 -31.57 22.21
C VAL A 100 28.25 -32.78 21.54
N ALA A 101 27.96 -33.00 20.27
CA ALA A 101 28.67 -33.97 19.44
C ALA A 101 30.01 -33.35 19.04
N ASN A 102 31.03 -33.59 19.87
CA ASN A 102 32.43 -33.70 19.48
C ASN A 102 32.96 -32.67 18.45
N GLY A 103 33.09 -31.39 18.84
CA GLY A 103 34.04 -30.45 18.22
C GLY A 103 33.80 -30.06 16.75
N GLU A 104 32.79 -30.60 16.07
CA GLU A 104 32.32 -30.10 14.79
C GLU A 104 31.31 -28.97 15.01
N ARG A 105 31.44 -27.88 14.27
CA ARG A 105 30.64 -26.65 14.41
C ARG A 105 29.15 -26.98 14.58
N GLY A 106 28.61 -26.74 15.77
CA GLY A 106 27.22 -27.02 16.14
C GLY A 106 26.26 -26.47 15.09
N ARG A 107 25.60 -27.37 14.36
CA ARG A 107 24.53 -27.03 13.42
C ARG A 107 23.24 -26.90 14.21
N PHE A 108 22.58 -25.75 14.08
CA PHE A 108 21.30 -25.50 14.75
C PHE A 108 20.17 -25.62 13.72
N PRO A 109 19.58 -26.82 13.52
CA PRO A 109 18.60 -27.06 12.45
C PRO A 109 17.36 -26.18 12.58
N LEU A 110 16.97 -25.83 13.82
CA LEU A 110 15.89 -24.88 14.07
C LEU A 110 16.22 -23.48 13.51
N LEU A 111 17.43 -22.99 13.73
CA LEU A 111 17.85 -21.64 13.31
C LEU A 111 18.06 -21.58 11.81
N ASP A 112 18.56 -22.66 11.21
CA ASP A 112 18.63 -22.80 9.75
C ASP A 112 17.23 -22.61 9.12
N TRP A 113 16.20 -23.23 9.71
CA TRP A 113 14.82 -23.05 9.26
C TRP A 113 14.34 -21.61 9.44
N MET A 114 14.60 -20.99 10.60
CA MET A 114 14.20 -19.61 10.89
C MET A 114 14.88 -18.60 9.96
N CYS A 115 16.14 -18.84 9.59
CA CYS A 115 16.89 -18.03 8.64
C CYS A 115 16.23 -17.96 7.26
N ASN A 116 15.59 -19.05 6.81
CA ASN A 116 14.88 -19.08 5.54
C ASN A 116 13.45 -18.53 5.70
N VAL A 117 12.72 -18.97 6.73
CA VAL A 117 11.33 -18.57 6.98
C VAL A 117 11.14 -17.05 7.10
N GLN A 118 12.09 -16.34 7.71
CA GLN A 118 12.01 -14.87 7.81
C GLN A 118 11.78 -14.20 6.43
N TRP A 119 12.45 -14.68 5.38
CA TRP A 119 12.35 -14.12 4.04
C TRP A 119 11.01 -14.45 3.40
N TYR A 120 10.53 -15.68 3.56
CA TYR A 120 9.21 -16.07 3.08
C TYR A 120 8.11 -15.20 3.68
N LEU A 121 8.14 -14.97 5.00
CA LEU A 121 7.13 -14.19 5.70
C LEU A 121 7.08 -12.73 5.23
N VAL A 122 8.23 -12.05 5.15
CA VAL A 122 8.30 -10.65 4.70
C VAL A 122 7.88 -10.51 3.24
N ILE A 123 8.43 -11.34 2.36
CA ILE A 123 8.23 -11.18 0.91
C ILE A 123 6.81 -11.56 0.49
N LEU A 124 6.25 -12.66 1.03
CA LEU A 124 4.88 -13.06 0.75
C LEU A 124 3.86 -12.14 1.44
N GLY A 125 4.17 -11.65 2.64
CA GLY A 125 3.34 -10.67 3.34
C GLY A 125 3.24 -9.35 2.57
N PHE A 126 4.36 -8.88 2.04
CA PHE A 126 4.39 -7.74 1.12
C PHE A 126 3.59 -8.01 -0.17
N ALA A 127 3.86 -9.14 -0.84
CA ALA A 127 3.24 -9.46 -2.12
C ALA A 127 1.71 -9.57 -2.03
N SER A 128 1.20 -10.18 -0.96
CA SER A 128 -0.24 -10.29 -0.71
C SER A 128 -0.87 -8.94 -0.35
N SER A 129 -0.29 -8.19 0.59
CA SER A 129 -0.83 -6.89 1.03
C SER A 129 -0.85 -5.86 -0.10
N TYR A 130 0.31 -5.62 -0.71
CA TYR A 130 0.45 -4.59 -1.74
C TYR A 130 -0.11 -5.06 -3.08
N GLY A 131 -0.04 -6.36 -3.39
CA GLY A 131 -0.76 -6.94 -4.53
C GLY A 131 -2.25 -6.61 -4.49
N ALA A 132 -2.90 -6.79 -3.33
CA ALA A 132 -4.31 -6.42 -3.16
C ALA A 132 -4.56 -4.92 -3.37
N LEU A 133 -3.66 -4.06 -2.88
CA LEU A 133 -3.75 -2.61 -3.09
C LEU A 133 -3.60 -2.21 -4.56
N PHE A 134 -2.62 -2.75 -5.27
CA PHE A 134 -2.39 -2.43 -6.67
C PHE A 134 -3.59 -2.77 -7.52
N VAL A 135 -4.12 -3.98 -7.38
CA VAL A 135 -5.25 -4.39 -8.22
C VAL A 135 -6.53 -3.63 -7.83
N LYS A 136 -6.67 -3.23 -6.57
CA LYS A 136 -7.76 -2.35 -6.15
C LYS A 136 -7.67 -0.98 -6.85
N VAL A 137 -6.49 -0.38 -6.92
CA VAL A 137 -6.31 0.91 -7.61
C VAL A 137 -6.50 0.75 -9.12
N GLU A 138 -6.00 -0.32 -9.71
CA GLU A 138 -6.15 -0.61 -11.14
C GLU A 138 -7.62 -0.77 -11.54
N LYS A 139 -8.40 -1.45 -10.70
CA LYS A 139 -9.84 -1.53 -10.88
C LYS A 139 -10.48 -0.14 -10.89
N ILE A 140 -10.07 0.75 -9.99
CA ILE A 140 -10.60 2.13 -9.95
C ILE A 140 -10.15 2.90 -11.19
N SER A 141 -8.90 2.76 -11.65
CA SER A 141 -8.43 3.44 -12.87
C SER A 141 -9.24 3.02 -14.09
N LEU A 142 -9.53 1.72 -14.22
CA LEU A 142 -10.35 1.20 -15.32
C LEU A 142 -11.80 1.70 -15.23
N LEU A 143 -12.39 1.71 -14.02
CA LEU A 143 -13.74 2.24 -13.83
C LEU A 143 -13.84 3.73 -14.15
N CYS A 144 -12.80 4.52 -13.83
CA CYS A 144 -12.74 5.93 -14.18
C CYS A 144 -12.59 6.17 -15.70
N ALA A 145 -12.05 5.21 -16.45
CA ALA A 145 -11.92 5.31 -17.91
C ALA A 145 -13.20 4.90 -18.66
N MET A 146 -14.05 4.07 -18.05
CA MET A 146 -15.21 3.43 -18.69
C MET A 146 -16.53 4.20 -18.50
N THR A 147 -16.47 5.51 -18.23
CA THR A 147 -17.59 6.37 -17.78
C THR A 147 -18.85 6.37 -18.67
N GLU A 148 -18.81 5.79 -19.86
CA GLU A 148 -19.92 5.76 -20.82
C GLU A 148 -20.70 4.43 -20.88
N TYR A 149 -20.22 3.34 -20.26
CA TYR A 149 -20.83 2.02 -20.42
C TYR A 149 -21.55 1.53 -19.16
N PHE A 150 -22.81 1.12 -19.30
CA PHE A 150 -23.57 0.44 -18.24
C PHE A 150 -22.86 -0.88 -17.86
N LEU A 151 -22.33 -0.95 -16.64
CA LEU A 151 -21.71 -2.18 -16.11
C LEU A 151 -22.78 -3.26 -15.88
N THR A 152 -22.69 -4.35 -16.63
CA THR A 152 -23.52 -5.54 -16.41
C THR A 152 -23.00 -6.38 -15.24
N PRO A 153 -23.85 -7.13 -14.52
CA PRO A 153 -23.44 -8.01 -13.42
C PRO A 153 -22.37 -9.04 -13.82
N ALA A 154 -22.47 -9.58 -15.05
CA ALA A 154 -21.49 -10.50 -15.61
C ALA A 154 -20.11 -9.87 -15.80
N MET A 155 -20.06 -8.58 -16.16
CA MET A 155 -18.82 -7.81 -16.30
C MET A 155 -18.14 -7.63 -14.94
N VAL A 156 -18.92 -7.35 -13.88
CA VAL A 156 -18.40 -7.23 -12.51
C VAL A 156 -17.75 -8.53 -12.03
N PHE A 157 -18.37 -9.69 -12.28
CA PHE A 157 -17.80 -10.99 -11.93
C PHE A 157 -16.48 -11.27 -12.66
N ARG A 158 -16.43 -11.02 -13.97
CA ARG A 158 -15.19 -11.17 -14.76
C ARG A 158 -14.07 -10.24 -14.28
N PHE A 159 -14.39 -9.02 -13.86
CA PHE A 159 -13.41 -8.12 -13.26
C PHE A 159 -12.85 -8.67 -11.95
N GLN A 160 -13.70 -9.19 -11.06
CA GLN A 160 -13.25 -9.78 -9.79
C GLN A 160 -12.31 -10.97 -10.03
N LEU A 161 -12.65 -11.89 -10.95
CA LEU A 161 -11.80 -13.04 -11.25
C LEU A 161 -10.43 -12.61 -11.81
N LYS A 162 -10.41 -11.69 -12.79
CA LYS A 162 -9.16 -11.14 -13.34
C LYS A 162 -8.31 -10.47 -12.26
N THR A 163 -8.96 -9.81 -11.31
CA THR A 163 -8.27 -9.20 -10.18
C THR A 163 -7.56 -10.23 -9.30
N TYR A 164 -8.24 -11.31 -8.91
CA TYR A 164 -7.62 -12.36 -8.10
C TYR A 164 -6.47 -13.06 -8.83
N LEU A 165 -6.62 -13.28 -10.14
CA LEU A 165 -5.54 -13.84 -10.96
C LEU A 165 -4.29 -12.95 -10.95
N LYS A 166 -4.44 -11.62 -11.01
CA LYS A 166 -3.30 -10.69 -10.92
C LYS A 166 -2.61 -10.71 -9.56
N VAL A 167 -3.38 -10.70 -8.46
CA VAL A 167 -2.80 -10.79 -7.10
C VAL A 167 -2.06 -12.13 -6.95
N SER A 168 -2.70 -13.22 -7.36
CA SER A 168 -2.08 -14.55 -7.32
C SER A 168 -0.81 -14.60 -8.16
N ALA A 169 -0.79 -14.00 -9.36
CA ALA A 169 0.40 -13.97 -10.21
C ALA A 169 1.57 -13.22 -9.54
N ILE A 170 1.32 -12.08 -8.88
CA ILE A 170 2.34 -11.33 -8.14
C ILE A 170 2.91 -12.15 -6.96
N VAL A 171 2.04 -12.84 -6.22
CA VAL A 171 2.46 -13.69 -5.10
C VAL A 171 3.26 -14.90 -5.60
N LEU A 172 2.79 -15.57 -6.65
CA LEU A 172 3.45 -16.74 -7.23
C LEU A 172 4.80 -16.39 -7.85
N SER A 173 4.94 -15.22 -8.50
CA SER A 173 6.23 -14.79 -9.06
C SER A 173 7.27 -14.57 -7.96
N GLN A 174 6.88 -13.98 -6.83
CA GLN A 174 7.77 -13.78 -5.68
C GLN A 174 8.11 -15.11 -5.00
N LEU A 175 7.11 -16.00 -4.86
CA LEU A 175 7.31 -17.34 -4.34
C LEU A 175 8.29 -18.16 -5.18
N ALA A 176 8.21 -18.07 -6.51
CA ALA A 176 9.14 -18.76 -7.41
C ALA A 176 10.59 -18.31 -7.20
N VAL A 177 10.83 -17.01 -7.02
CA VAL A 177 12.18 -16.48 -6.73
C VAL A 177 12.68 -16.95 -5.36
N LEU A 178 11.82 -16.98 -4.34
CA LEU A 178 12.17 -17.51 -3.01
C LEU A 178 12.51 -19.00 -3.03
N ILE A 179 11.75 -19.80 -3.79
CA ILE A 179 12.04 -21.22 -3.96
C ILE A 179 13.37 -21.40 -4.70
N ALA A 180 13.62 -20.62 -5.75
CA ALA A 180 14.90 -20.65 -6.46
C ALA A 180 16.07 -20.28 -5.53
N MET A 181 15.90 -19.28 -4.67
CA MET A 181 16.87 -18.89 -3.65
C MET A 181 17.11 -20.04 -2.66
N SER A 182 16.05 -20.69 -2.15
CA SER A 182 16.18 -21.78 -1.18
C SER A 182 16.85 -23.03 -1.74
N ILE A 183 16.71 -23.30 -3.05
CA ILE A 183 17.36 -24.44 -3.71
C ILE A 183 18.83 -24.12 -4.05
N SER A 184 19.11 -22.91 -4.54
CA SER A 184 20.43 -22.56 -5.08
C SER A 184 21.40 -21.97 -4.04
N ALA A 185 20.88 -21.27 -3.05
CA ALA A 185 21.63 -20.61 -1.99
C ALA A 185 20.83 -20.64 -0.67
N PRO A 186 20.60 -21.83 -0.07
CA PRO A 186 19.94 -21.94 1.23
C PRO A 186 20.74 -21.20 2.31
N LEU A 187 20.04 -20.49 3.18
CA LEU A 187 20.66 -19.78 4.29
C LEU A 187 20.82 -20.72 5.48
N PHE A 188 22.01 -20.75 6.05
CA PHE A 188 22.32 -21.47 7.28
C PHE A 188 22.70 -20.48 8.38
N TRP A 189 22.37 -20.82 9.61
CA TRP A 189 22.83 -20.08 10.76
C TRP A 189 24.27 -20.46 11.09
N MET A 190 25.17 -19.48 11.10
CA MET A 190 26.57 -19.70 11.47
C MET A 190 27.08 -18.59 12.38
N ARG A 191 27.95 -18.94 13.33
CA ARG A 191 28.64 -17.97 14.19
C ARG A 191 29.91 -17.47 13.50
N MET A 192 29.91 -16.20 13.13
CA MET A 192 31.04 -15.49 12.54
C MET A 192 31.96 -14.96 13.65
N VAL A 193 33.27 -15.02 13.44
CA VAL A 193 34.28 -14.51 14.38
C VAL A 193 34.68 -13.11 13.95
N ASP A 194 34.43 -12.10 14.78
CA ASP A 194 34.73 -10.70 14.50
C ASP A 194 36.19 -10.36 14.80
N SER A 195 36.70 -10.86 15.93
CA SER A 195 38.09 -10.62 16.33
C SER A 195 38.68 -11.83 17.03
N ARG A 196 39.94 -12.11 16.69
CA ARG A 196 40.82 -13.03 17.42
C ARG A 196 41.80 -12.20 18.23
N GLU A 197 42.06 -12.64 19.44
CA GLU A 197 43.13 -12.08 20.26
C GLU A 197 44.49 -12.61 19.78
N LEU A 198 45.59 -11.96 20.18
CA LEU A 198 46.95 -12.33 19.74
C LEU A 198 47.31 -13.81 20.00
N ASP A 199 46.71 -14.40 21.02
CA ASP A 199 46.89 -15.80 21.43
C ASP A 199 46.03 -16.79 20.62
N GLY A 200 45.33 -16.34 19.58
CA GLY A 200 44.50 -17.16 18.69
C GLY A 200 43.08 -17.45 19.22
N PHE A 201 42.77 -17.06 20.45
CA PHE A 201 41.44 -17.19 21.06
C PHE A 201 40.43 -16.22 20.44
N VAL A 202 39.17 -16.66 20.32
CA VAL A 202 38.06 -15.85 19.82
C VAL A 202 37.63 -14.88 20.91
N SER A 203 37.76 -13.57 20.65
CA SER A 203 37.40 -12.51 21.60
C SER A 203 35.95 -12.07 21.40
N LYS A 204 35.53 -11.90 20.14
CA LYS A 204 34.17 -11.48 19.78
C LYS A 204 33.61 -12.33 18.64
N SER A 205 32.36 -12.75 18.75
CA SER A 205 31.67 -13.48 17.70
C SER A 205 30.20 -13.10 17.61
N HIS A 206 29.61 -13.32 16.43
CA HIS A 206 28.19 -13.13 16.18
C HIS A 206 27.65 -14.20 15.20
N GLY A 207 26.66 -15.00 15.60
CA GLY A 207 25.62 -15.56 14.70
C GLY A 207 25.07 -14.64 13.57
N ALA A 208 25.01 -15.18 12.37
CA ALA A 208 24.35 -14.57 11.22
C ALA A 208 23.76 -15.68 10.31
N CYS A 209 22.76 -15.31 9.53
CA CYS A 209 22.26 -16.17 8.46
C CYS A 209 23.12 -15.93 7.21
N VAL A 210 23.91 -16.92 6.83
CA VAL A 210 24.84 -16.85 5.68
C VAL A 210 24.54 -17.99 4.71
N ALA A 211 24.67 -17.72 3.42
CA ALA A 211 24.68 -18.79 2.42
C ALA A 211 26.10 -19.34 2.28
N ILE A 212 26.22 -20.60 1.85
CA ILE A 212 27.53 -21.21 1.54
C ILE A 212 28.14 -20.58 0.27
N ASN A 213 27.28 -20.10 -0.62
CA ASN A 213 27.65 -19.49 -1.89
C ASN A 213 27.30 -18.00 -1.87
N ASP A 214 28.15 -17.13 -2.43
CA ASP A 214 27.97 -15.67 -2.56
C ASP A 214 26.81 -15.24 -3.51
N ARG A 215 25.91 -16.17 -3.88
CA ARG A 215 24.81 -15.93 -4.82
C ARG A 215 23.54 -15.43 -4.14
N GLU A 216 23.44 -15.55 -2.82
CA GLU A 216 22.30 -15.08 -2.03
C GLU A 216 22.04 -13.58 -2.21
N MET A 217 23.10 -12.79 -2.32
CA MET A 217 22.99 -11.33 -2.51
C MET A 217 22.30 -10.98 -3.83
N ILE A 218 22.52 -11.77 -4.88
CA ILE A 218 21.84 -11.57 -6.19
C ILE A 218 20.33 -11.74 -6.03
N PHE A 219 19.87 -12.80 -5.34
CA PHE A 219 18.45 -13.03 -5.10
C PHE A 219 17.84 -11.92 -4.25
N VAL A 220 18.55 -11.46 -3.22
CA VAL A 220 18.11 -10.33 -2.38
C VAL A 220 17.93 -9.06 -3.22
N TYR A 221 18.88 -8.73 -4.10
CA TYR A 221 18.75 -7.56 -4.99
C TYR A 221 17.62 -7.70 -5.99
N VAL A 222 17.42 -8.89 -6.58
CA VAL A 222 16.31 -9.15 -7.51
C VAL A 222 14.96 -8.99 -6.82
N LEU A 223 14.80 -9.57 -5.62
CA LEU A 223 13.58 -9.43 -4.82
C LEU A 223 13.32 -7.96 -4.43
N ALA A 224 14.35 -7.26 -3.96
CA ALA A 224 14.25 -5.85 -3.59
C ALA A 224 13.87 -4.97 -4.79
N LEU A 225 14.53 -5.17 -5.94
CA LEU A 225 14.24 -4.45 -7.18
C LEU A 225 12.79 -4.70 -7.63
N PHE A 226 12.35 -5.96 -7.62
CA PHE A 226 10.97 -6.32 -7.97
C PHE A 226 9.95 -5.58 -7.09
N GLN A 227 10.18 -5.56 -5.77
CA GLN A 227 9.29 -4.85 -4.84
C GLN A 227 9.29 -3.33 -5.06
N ILE A 228 10.45 -2.72 -5.30
CA ILE A 228 10.57 -1.29 -5.58
C ILE A 228 9.86 -0.93 -6.88
N LEU A 229 10.05 -1.70 -7.95
CA LEU A 229 9.37 -1.49 -9.23
C LEU A 229 7.85 -1.59 -9.09
N LEU A 230 7.36 -2.57 -8.33
CA LEU A 230 5.92 -2.66 -8.01
C LEU A 230 5.40 -1.43 -7.27
N LEU A 231 6.14 -0.92 -6.28
CA LEU A 231 5.74 0.28 -5.55
C LEU A 231 5.72 1.52 -6.44
N ILE A 232 6.73 1.71 -7.29
CA ILE A 232 6.77 2.80 -8.28
C ILE A 232 5.59 2.69 -9.23
N TYR A 233 5.32 1.50 -9.75
CA TYR A 233 4.17 1.25 -10.62
C TYR A 233 2.85 1.62 -9.94
N GLY A 234 2.63 1.19 -8.69
CA GLY A 234 1.41 1.53 -7.96
C GLY A 234 1.30 3.01 -7.61
N LEU A 235 2.42 3.69 -7.35
CA LEU A 235 2.45 5.14 -7.17
C LEU A 235 2.06 5.87 -8.46
N ALA A 236 2.60 5.46 -9.60
CA ALA A 236 2.22 6.00 -10.91
C ALA A 236 0.72 5.79 -11.19
N LEU A 237 0.19 4.61 -10.86
CA LEU A 237 -1.21 4.27 -11.04
C LEU A 237 -2.13 5.11 -10.13
N THR A 238 -1.80 5.21 -8.85
CA THR A 238 -2.55 6.04 -7.89
C THR A 238 -2.48 7.54 -8.23
N PHE A 239 -1.36 7.99 -8.81
CA PHE A 239 -1.22 9.37 -9.29
C PHE A 239 -2.19 9.69 -10.42
N ARG A 240 -2.35 8.80 -11.42
CA ARG A 240 -3.34 8.96 -12.50
C ARG A 240 -4.78 9.04 -11.97
N VAL A 241 -5.09 8.25 -10.94
CA VAL A 241 -6.44 8.17 -10.35
C VAL A 241 -6.70 9.27 -9.30
N ARG A 242 -5.73 10.14 -9.00
CA ARG A 242 -5.86 11.16 -7.95
C ARG A 242 -7.02 12.15 -8.17
N LYS A 243 -7.35 12.42 -9.43
CA LYS A 243 -8.46 13.32 -9.82
C LYS A 243 -9.84 12.64 -9.83
N ALA A 244 -9.91 11.35 -9.46
CA ALA A 244 -11.17 10.63 -9.39
C ALA A 244 -12.17 11.30 -8.43
N PRO A 245 -13.48 11.19 -8.70
CA PRO A 245 -14.52 11.82 -7.89
C PRO A 245 -14.45 11.42 -6.42
N SER A 246 -14.98 12.26 -5.54
CA SER A 246 -14.88 12.14 -4.06
C SER A 246 -15.32 10.80 -3.48
N GLN A 247 -16.11 10.03 -4.23
CA GLN A 247 -16.51 8.65 -3.90
C GLN A 247 -15.30 7.69 -3.77
N TYR A 248 -14.16 8.00 -4.42
CA TYR A 248 -12.91 7.25 -4.34
C TYR A 248 -11.85 7.95 -3.46
N ALA A 249 -12.27 8.67 -2.42
CA ALA A 249 -11.35 9.31 -1.48
C ALA A 249 -10.35 8.32 -0.82
N GLU A 250 -10.65 7.01 -0.83
CA GLU A 250 -9.76 5.94 -0.38
C GLU A 250 -8.40 5.95 -1.11
N THR A 251 -8.37 6.32 -2.40
CA THR A 251 -7.15 6.34 -3.22
C THR A 251 -6.06 7.24 -2.64
N LYS A 252 -6.44 8.31 -1.92
CA LYS A 252 -5.47 9.22 -1.27
C LYS A 252 -4.71 8.52 -0.13
N TYR A 253 -5.40 7.70 0.65
CA TYR A 253 -4.78 6.93 1.74
C TYR A 253 -3.91 5.80 1.19
N ILE A 254 -4.34 5.16 0.09
CA ILE A 254 -3.53 4.15 -0.60
C ILE A 254 -2.25 4.77 -1.17
N PHE A 255 -2.34 5.94 -1.83
CA PHE A 255 -1.16 6.67 -2.32
C PHE A 255 -0.16 6.94 -1.18
N PHE A 256 -0.65 7.45 -0.05
CA PHE A 256 0.21 7.73 1.10
C PHE A 256 0.85 6.44 1.66
N ALA A 257 0.08 5.34 1.77
CA ALA A 257 0.63 4.06 2.20
C ALA A 257 1.73 3.52 1.26
N LEU A 258 1.53 3.62 -0.07
CA LEU A 258 2.55 3.23 -1.05
C LEU A 258 3.79 4.12 -1.00
N ALA A 259 3.60 5.44 -0.80
CA ALA A 259 4.70 6.39 -0.71
C ALA A 259 5.53 6.16 0.56
N THR A 260 4.88 5.97 1.71
CA THR A 260 5.54 5.60 2.96
C THR A 260 6.31 4.29 2.80
N GLN A 261 5.72 3.28 2.14
CA GLN A 261 6.41 2.02 1.90
C GLN A 261 7.69 2.16 1.09
N LEU A 262 7.63 2.96 0.02
CA LEU A 262 8.80 3.23 -0.83
C LEU A 262 9.87 3.99 -0.05
N GLN A 263 9.49 5.01 0.74
CA GLN A 263 10.41 5.78 1.57
C GLN A 263 11.14 4.91 2.60
N PHE A 264 10.41 4.07 3.33
CA PHE A 264 11.03 3.20 4.34
C PHE A 264 11.92 2.12 3.72
N LYS A 265 11.56 1.56 2.55
CA LYS A 265 12.45 0.62 1.84
C LYS A 265 13.73 1.30 1.35
N PHE A 266 13.64 2.53 0.85
CA PHE A 266 14.82 3.29 0.44
C PHE A 266 15.71 3.63 1.64
N PHE A 267 15.11 4.05 2.76
CA PHE A 267 15.85 4.32 4.01
C PHE A 267 16.52 3.06 4.56
N PHE A 268 15.80 1.93 4.57
CA PHE A 268 16.34 0.63 4.97
C PHE A 268 17.54 0.24 4.11
N LEU A 269 17.44 0.41 2.78
CA LEU A 269 18.55 0.12 1.86
C LEU A 269 19.78 0.98 2.18
N MET A 270 19.61 2.29 2.37
CA MET A 270 20.72 3.21 2.70
C MET A 270 21.39 2.87 4.05
N LEU A 271 20.59 2.57 5.08
CA LEU A 271 21.13 2.19 6.38
C LEU A 271 21.78 0.80 6.38
N SER A 272 21.28 -0.12 5.55
CA SER A 272 21.79 -1.50 5.51
C SER A 272 23.25 -1.61 5.11
N VAL A 273 23.73 -0.69 4.27
CA VAL A 273 25.13 -0.64 3.84
C VAL A 273 26.06 -0.33 5.03
N ASN A 274 25.61 0.53 5.96
CA ASN A 274 26.46 1.07 7.02
C ASN A 274 26.39 0.28 8.34
N MET A 275 25.25 -0.36 8.62
CA MET A 275 24.93 -0.87 9.97
C MET A 275 25.19 -2.36 10.19
N HIS A 276 25.90 -3.03 9.28
CA HIS A 276 26.07 -4.49 9.35
C HIS A 276 26.94 -4.97 10.52
N TYR A 277 27.76 -4.09 11.10
CA TYR A 277 28.68 -4.44 12.21
C TYR A 277 28.03 -4.54 13.59
N GLN A 278 26.86 -3.90 13.81
CA GLN A 278 26.18 -3.92 15.10
C GLN A 278 24.90 -4.76 15.03
N ARG A 279 24.91 -5.94 15.66
CA ARG A 279 23.78 -6.88 15.64
C ARG A 279 22.47 -6.28 16.11
N LEU A 280 22.47 -5.65 17.29
CA LEU A 280 21.26 -5.06 17.88
C LEU A 280 20.65 -4.04 16.92
N LEU A 281 21.49 -3.19 16.32
CA LEU A 281 21.07 -2.15 15.41
C LEU A 281 20.51 -2.71 14.10
N TRP A 282 21.16 -3.73 13.55
CA TRP A 282 20.69 -4.44 12.36
C TRP A 282 19.34 -5.12 12.58
N TYR A 283 19.18 -5.78 13.73
CA TYR A 283 17.92 -6.39 14.14
C TYR A 283 16.80 -5.36 14.31
N LEU A 284 17.05 -4.30 15.09
CA LEU A 284 16.08 -3.24 15.33
C LEU A 284 15.69 -2.52 14.04
N LEU A 285 16.63 -2.29 13.12
CA LEU A 285 16.36 -1.69 11.82
C LEU A 285 15.40 -2.54 10.98
N LYS A 286 15.61 -3.85 10.91
CA LYS A 286 14.71 -4.78 10.21
C LYS A 286 13.31 -4.79 10.83
N TRP A 287 13.26 -4.98 12.14
CA TRP A 287 12.00 -5.03 12.90
C TRP A 287 11.21 -3.73 12.79
N PHE A 288 11.87 -2.58 12.98
CA PHE A 288 11.25 -1.26 12.88
C PHE A 288 10.71 -1.00 11.48
N THR A 289 11.48 -1.38 10.45
CA THR A 289 11.05 -1.25 9.06
C THR A 289 9.75 -2.00 8.84
N VAL A 290 9.70 -3.29 9.18
CA VAL A 290 8.50 -4.14 9.04
C VAL A 290 7.30 -3.53 9.77
N ILE A 291 7.45 -3.18 11.06
CA ILE A 291 6.35 -2.62 11.85
C ILE A 291 5.81 -1.32 11.26
N VAL A 292 6.68 -0.35 10.97
CA VAL A 292 6.20 0.96 10.51
C VAL A 292 5.52 0.83 9.16
N THR A 293 6.06 -0.02 8.28
CA THR A 293 5.47 -0.28 6.97
C THR A 293 4.10 -0.94 7.04
N ASP A 294 3.98 -2.06 7.76
CA ASP A 294 2.77 -2.87 7.76
C ASP A 294 1.70 -2.31 8.69
N ALA A 295 2.07 -1.94 9.92
CA ALA A 295 1.14 -1.31 10.85
C ALA A 295 0.70 0.07 10.33
N GLY A 296 1.64 0.86 9.80
CA GLY A 296 1.33 2.16 9.19
C GLY A 296 0.31 2.03 8.06
N THR A 297 0.53 1.10 7.13
CA THR A 297 -0.40 0.82 6.02
C THR A 297 -1.77 0.38 6.52
N LEU A 298 -1.82 -0.53 7.49
CA LEU A 298 -3.07 -0.99 8.11
C LEU A 298 -3.84 0.18 8.74
N PHE A 299 -3.18 0.99 9.57
CA PHE A 299 -3.83 2.15 10.20
C PHE A 299 -4.30 3.17 9.16
N LEU A 300 -3.50 3.49 8.15
CA LEU A 300 -3.88 4.44 7.11
C LEU A 300 -5.14 4.04 6.35
N ILE A 301 -5.35 2.74 6.15
CA ILE A 301 -6.50 2.21 5.38
C ILE A 301 -7.74 2.02 6.26
N PHE A 302 -7.57 1.49 7.48
CA PHE A 302 -8.70 1.19 8.37
C PHE A 302 -9.20 2.41 9.15
N LEU A 303 -8.31 3.30 9.59
CA LEU A 303 -8.66 4.45 10.42
C LEU A 303 -9.70 5.40 9.78
N PRO A 304 -9.60 5.81 8.50
CA PRO A 304 -10.65 6.63 7.88
C PRO A 304 -12.00 5.91 7.81
N LYS A 305 -12.01 4.58 7.65
CA LYS A 305 -13.25 3.78 7.59
C LYS A 305 -13.95 3.73 8.94
N VAL A 306 -13.19 3.47 10.00
CA VAL A 306 -13.71 3.48 11.37
C VAL A 306 -14.27 4.86 11.72
N ARG A 307 -13.55 5.94 11.38
CA ARG A 307 -14.00 7.32 11.63
C ARG A 307 -15.29 7.67 10.87
N LEU A 308 -15.38 7.26 9.60
CA LEU A 308 -16.56 7.51 8.78
C LEU A 308 -17.78 6.74 9.30
N LEU A 309 -17.58 5.51 9.76
CA LEU A 309 -18.66 4.71 10.36
C LEU A 309 -19.18 5.33 11.66
N ARG A 310 -18.30 5.80 12.55
CA ARG A 310 -18.70 6.49 13.80
C ARG A 310 -19.55 7.72 13.49
N LYS A 311 -19.08 8.59 12.58
CA LYS A 311 -19.86 9.76 12.14
C LYS A 311 -21.22 9.41 11.55
N HIS A 312 -21.33 8.27 10.86
CA HIS A 312 -22.60 7.77 10.33
C HIS A 312 -23.55 7.28 11.43
N LYS A 313 -23.03 6.57 12.44
CA LYS A 313 -23.80 6.06 13.58
C LYS A 313 -24.27 7.18 14.50
N ASP A 314 -23.48 8.25 14.63
CA ASP A 314 -23.78 9.42 15.47
C ASP A 314 -24.82 10.38 14.84
N GLY A 315 -25.57 9.97 13.82
CA GLY A 315 -26.74 10.70 13.30
C GLY A 315 -26.46 11.98 12.50
N LYS A 316 -25.23 12.50 12.50
CA LYS A 316 -24.87 13.76 11.78
C LYS A 316 -25.05 13.70 10.27
N MET A 317 -25.17 12.51 9.68
CA MET A 317 -25.41 12.32 8.26
C MET A 317 -26.90 12.17 7.89
N GLY A 318 -27.80 11.95 8.85
CA GLY A 318 -29.23 12.16 8.64
C GLY A 318 -29.50 13.64 8.32
N THR A 319 -28.83 14.53 9.04
CA THR A 319 -28.82 15.97 8.77
C THR A 319 -28.17 16.30 7.43
N ALA A 320 -27.07 15.64 7.04
CA ALA A 320 -26.45 15.88 5.73
C ALA A 320 -27.26 15.31 4.55
N LYS A 321 -27.92 14.15 4.72
CA LYS A 321 -28.84 13.58 3.72
C LYS A 321 -30.09 14.46 3.58
N ASN A 322 -30.62 14.98 4.68
CA ASN A 322 -31.71 15.96 4.67
C ASN A 322 -31.26 17.27 4.02
N ASN A 323 -30.03 17.74 4.29
CA ASN A 323 -29.49 18.95 3.64
C ASN A 323 -29.25 18.74 2.14
N PHE A 324 -28.80 17.56 1.71
CA PHE A 324 -28.60 17.24 0.29
C PHE A 324 -29.95 17.08 -0.44
N LEU A 325 -30.93 16.44 0.21
CA LEU A 325 -32.31 16.36 -0.28
C LEU A 325 -32.93 17.76 -0.36
N MET A 326 -32.72 18.61 0.65
CA MET A 326 -33.21 19.98 0.68
C MET A 326 -32.52 20.85 -0.39
N MET A 327 -31.23 20.65 -0.66
CA MET A 327 -30.54 21.32 -1.78
C MET A 327 -31.04 20.84 -3.15
N ALA A 328 -31.36 19.54 -3.31
CA ALA A 328 -31.92 19.01 -4.55
C ALA A 328 -33.35 19.52 -4.79
N ILE A 329 -34.20 19.55 -3.75
CA ILE A 329 -35.56 20.10 -3.81
C ILE A 329 -35.52 21.60 -4.10
N LYS A 330 -34.58 22.35 -3.49
CA LYS A 330 -34.42 23.79 -3.75
C LYS A 330 -34.01 24.09 -5.20
N ARG A 331 -33.15 23.26 -5.81
CA ARG A 331 -32.80 23.36 -7.25
C ARG A 331 -33.97 23.08 -8.18
N ILE A 332 -34.82 22.11 -7.84
CA ILE A 332 -36.02 21.81 -8.63
C ILE A 332 -37.01 22.97 -8.51
N GLY A 333 -37.20 23.52 -7.30
CA GLY A 333 -38.08 24.67 -7.06
C GLY A 333 -37.63 25.95 -7.78
N SER A 334 -36.32 26.25 -7.80
CA SER A 334 -35.82 27.43 -8.51
C SER A 334 -35.99 27.32 -10.03
N ASN A 335 -35.71 26.14 -10.61
CA ASN A 335 -35.92 25.92 -12.04
C ASN A 335 -37.40 26.06 -12.45
N ILE A 336 -38.34 25.63 -11.60
CA ILE A 336 -39.78 25.78 -11.87
C ILE A 336 -40.21 27.26 -11.80
N SER A 337 -39.67 28.01 -10.84
CA SER A 337 -39.95 29.45 -10.71
C SER A 337 -39.43 30.25 -11.90
N ASP A 338 -38.23 29.94 -12.40
CA ASP A 338 -37.65 30.60 -13.58
C ASP A 338 -38.44 30.28 -14.86
N GLN A 339 -38.93 29.04 -15.00
CA GLN A 339 -39.82 28.69 -16.11
C GLN A 339 -41.18 29.41 -16.05
N MET A 340 -41.76 29.60 -14.87
CA MET A 340 -43.01 30.37 -14.74
C MET A 340 -42.81 31.87 -14.97
N GLY A 341 -41.67 32.43 -14.57
CA GLY A 341 -41.32 33.83 -14.88
C GLY A 341 -41.21 34.08 -16.38
N THR A 342 -40.54 33.17 -17.09
CA THR A 342 -40.33 33.27 -18.55
C THR A 342 -41.63 33.02 -19.34
N ARG A 343 -42.54 32.19 -18.82
CA ARG A 343 -43.85 31.95 -19.45
C ARG A 343 -44.81 33.14 -19.29
N LYS A 344 -44.73 33.88 -18.18
CA LYS A 344 -45.51 35.12 -17.98
C LYS A 344 -45.03 36.26 -18.89
N SER A 345 -43.75 36.31 -19.27
CA SER A 345 -43.26 37.31 -20.22
C SER A 345 -43.64 37.02 -21.67
N MET A 346 -43.85 35.75 -22.07
CA MET A 346 -44.34 35.41 -23.41
C MET A 346 -45.85 35.65 -23.61
N LEU A 347 -46.66 35.45 -22.55
CA LEU A 347 -48.10 35.69 -22.63
C LEU A 347 -48.49 37.18 -22.66
N ARG A 348 -47.54 38.09 -22.45
CA ARG A 348 -47.78 39.54 -22.46
C ARG A 348 -47.44 40.23 -23.78
N THR A 349 -46.89 39.51 -24.76
CA THR A 349 -46.49 40.04 -26.07
C THR A 349 -47.43 39.65 -27.21
N SER A 350 -48.55 38.96 -26.93
CA SER A 350 -49.53 38.50 -27.91
C SER A 350 -50.81 39.35 -27.94
N ASP A 351 -50.69 40.67 -27.74
CA ASP A 351 -51.77 41.63 -28.02
C ASP A 351 -51.18 42.87 -28.69
N ARG A 352 -50.98 42.79 -30.01
CA ARG A 352 -50.91 43.98 -30.87
C ARG A 352 -51.82 43.77 -32.07
N PRO A 353 -52.84 44.62 -32.28
CA PRO A 353 -53.71 44.53 -33.43
C PRO A 353 -52.97 44.96 -34.70
N ARG A 354 -53.24 44.21 -35.77
CA ARG A 354 -52.79 44.43 -37.14
C ARG A 354 -53.65 45.54 -37.76
N VAL A 355 -53.07 46.72 -37.99
CA VAL A 355 -53.72 47.81 -38.73
C VAL A 355 -53.20 47.80 -40.17
N SER A 356 -54.13 47.57 -41.08
CA SER A 356 -53.98 47.69 -42.53
C SER A 356 -54.06 49.17 -42.93
N GLY A 357 -53.18 49.62 -43.82
CA GLY A 357 -53.25 50.96 -44.43
C GLY A 357 -52.52 50.99 -45.76
N ALA A 358 -53.27 51.26 -46.82
CA ALA A 358 -52.83 51.37 -48.20
C ALA A 358 -52.50 52.83 -48.59
N SER A 359 -51.84 52.98 -49.75
CA SER A 359 -51.84 54.14 -50.67
C SER A 359 -50.60 55.06 -50.70
N GLY A 360 -49.98 55.15 -51.88
CA GLY A 360 -49.91 56.43 -52.60
C GLY A 360 -48.57 57.19 -52.73
N ARG A 361 -47.90 57.00 -53.87
CA ARG A 361 -47.22 57.97 -54.79
C ARG A 361 -46.20 59.04 -54.32
N ASN A 362 -45.04 58.96 -54.99
CA ASN A 362 -44.26 59.97 -55.77
C ASN A 362 -43.25 60.95 -55.13
N SER A 363 -42.03 60.87 -55.72
CA SER A 363 -40.98 61.90 -55.99
C SER A 363 -40.33 62.61 -54.79
N GLU A 364 -39.02 62.83 -54.67
CA GLU A 364 -37.99 63.27 -55.62
C GLU A 364 -36.57 62.73 -55.29
N ALA A 365 -35.68 62.90 -56.27
CA ALA A 365 -34.31 62.44 -56.35
C ALA A 365 -33.30 63.28 -55.55
N VAL A 366 -32.25 62.63 -55.03
CA VAL A 366 -30.90 63.21 -54.87
C VAL A 366 -29.87 62.12 -55.18
N LEU A 367 -28.97 62.43 -56.11
CA LEU A 367 -27.79 61.67 -56.53
C LEU A 367 -26.81 61.46 -55.36
N ASP A 368 -26.13 60.31 -55.27
CA ASP A 368 -24.69 60.25 -55.57
C ASP A 368 -24.15 58.80 -55.61
N SER A 369 -23.08 58.71 -56.41
CA SER A 369 -22.24 57.65 -56.94
C SER A 369 -21.73 56.53 -56.02
N GLY A 370 -21.56 55.32 -56.60
CA GLY A 370 -20.37 54.50 -56.30
C GLY A 370 -20.50 52.98 -56.18
N ARG A 371 -20.09 52.28 -57.25
CA ARG A 371 -19.42 50.95 -57.32
C ARG A 371 -20.21 49.62 -57.25
N VAL A 372 -20.31 48.98 -58.43
CA VAL A 372 -19.81 47.64 -58.84
C VAL A 372 -20.08 46.47 -57.86
N ALA A 373 -21.11 45.62 -58.10
CA ALA A 373 -21.07 44.32 -58.81
C ALA A 373 -20.02 43.33 -58.23
N GLU A 374 -20.31 42.08 -57.85
CA GLU A 374 -21.11 41.06 -58.54
C GLU A 374 -21.36 39.84 -57.61
N SER A 375 -22.48 39.14 -57.85
CA SER A 375 -22.70 37.67 -57.76
C SER A 375 -22.26 36.93 -56.47
N GLY A 376 -23.13 36.38 -55.62
CA GLY A 376 -24.26 35.48 -55.93
C GLY A 376 -23.89 34.06 -55.49
N ARG A 377 -24.65 33.47 -54.54
CA ARG A 377 -25.04 32.04 -54.43
C ARG A 377 -25.43 31.67 -52.99
N ASP A 378 -26.47 30.85 -52.93
CA ASP A 378 -27.12 30.20 -51.79
C ASP A 378 -26.21 29.69 -50.67
N GLU A 379 -26.71 29.62 -49.43
CA GLU A 379 -27.02 28.34 -48.77
C GLU A 379 -27.60 28.52 -47.34
N ARG A 380 -28.73 27.84 -47.13
CA ARG A 380 -29.17 27.06 -45.95
C ARG A 380 -28.84 27.53 -44.53
N GLY A 381 -29.91 27.54 -43.73
CA GLY A 381 -29.89 27.73 -42.29
C GLY A 381 -29.19 26.61 -41.51
N GLY A 382 -28.83 26.97 -40.28
CA GLY A 382 -28.32 26.07 -39.26
C GLY A 382 -28.39 26.76 -37.91
N ALA A 383 -29.34 26.34 -37.08
CA ALA A 383 -29.51 26.79 -35.72
C ALA A 383 -28.24 26.46 -34.89
N VAL A 384 -27.62 27.49 -34.33
CA VAL A 384 -26.54 27.36 -33.36
C VAL A 384 -27.14 26.96 -32.03
N VAL A 385 -26.97 25.69 -31.66
CA VAL A 385 -27.16 25.18 -30.29
C VAL A 385 -25.92 25.55 -29.48
N PRO A 386 -26.02 26.22 -28.33
CA PRO A 386 -24.87 26.45 -27.47
C PRO A 386 -24.48 25.15 -26.77
N ALA A 387 -23.25 24.69 -27.03
CA ALA A 387 -22.61 23.61 -26.31
C ALA A 387 -22.29 24.07 -24.87
N ASP A 388 -22.82 23.35 -23.89
CA ASP A 388 -22.58 23.54 -22.46
C ASP A 388 -21.24 22.87 -22.08
N ASP A 389 -20.18 23.68 -22.06
CA ASP A 389 -18.78 23.29 -21.95
C ASP A 389 -18.30 23.10 -20.49
N ARG A 390 -19.03 22.33 -19.67
CA ARG A 390 -18.69 22.18 -18.23
C ARG A 390 -18.73 20.78 -17.62
N THR A 391 -18.59 19.71 -18.42
CA THR A 391 -18.43 18.34 -17.85
C THR A 391 -17.24 17.52 -18.35
N MET A 392 -16.37 18.07 -19.20
CA MET A 392 -15.16 17.35 -19.65
C MET A 392 -13.93 17.64 -18.78
N MET A 393 -13.94 17.13 -17.55
CA MET A 393 -12.70 16.83 -16.79
C MET A 393 -12.91 15.62 -15.86
N ALA A 394 -13.53 14.56 -16.36
CA ALA A 394 -13.53 13.27 -15.67
C ALA A 394 -12.29 12.48 -16.11
N CYS A 395 -11.23 12.53 -15.29
CA CYS A 395 -10.00 11.73 -15.45
C CYS A 395 -9.29 11.88 -16.82
N GLY A 396 -8.61 13.00 -17.02
CA GLY A 396 -7.63 13.14 -18.12
C GLY A 396 -6.53 12.09 -17.99
N ILE A 397 -6.37 11.31 -19.07
CA ILE A 397 -5.31 10.32 -19.33
C ILE A 397 -3.95 11.01 -19.42
#